data_AF-A0A3D5A0Y7-F1
#
_entry.id   AF-A0A3D5A0Y7-F1
#
_cell.length_a   1.000
_cell.length_b   1.000
_cell.length_c   1.000
_cell.angle_alpha   90.00
_cell.angle_beta   90.00
_cell.angle_gamma   90.00
#
_symmetry.space_group_name_H-M   'P 1'
#
loop_
_entity.id
_entity.type
_entity.pdbx_description
1 polymer ?
#
loop_
_entity_poly.entity_id
_entity_poly.type
_entity_poly.pdbx_seq_one_letter_code
_entity_poly.pdbx_strand_id
1 'polypeptide(L)'
;MRQNDWHHPLSLLLIWALVVNILPSMLPWAPKYNGVRLFLPIFPYLAALAGIGAGCIISGLQKRLGEQMSARIDQFPLKLRVGMVAVLLVLLIQPVGVSHPFGMSYYTEFIGGTGGALRLGMEPTYWGDTYHAAMQWVLPKAPSGSTVWINVPGFASTVELYNVKAYRPGIAVTAGDETRGSADFLIIQHKQSEMDDFARHLAENGTPLHVVELGGAPLAWVFSGDDPAVKGAIEYAATQ
;
A
#
# COMPACT_ATOMS: atom_id res chain seq x y z
N MET A 1 -16.90 -33.62 -36.24
CA MET A 1 -15.94 -33.19 -35.21
C MET A 1 -16.56 -32.02 -34.46
N ARG A 2 -16.96 -32.20 -33.19
CA ARG A 2 -17.50 -31.12 -32.36
C ARG A 2 -16.40 -30.08 -32.15
N GLN A 3 -16.64 -28.84 -32.58
CA GLN A 3 -15.83 -27.71 -32.13
C GLN A 3 -15.90 -27.69 -30.60
N ASN A 4 -14.71 -27.66 -30.02
CA ASN A 4 -14.49 -27.97 -28.62
C ASN A 4 -14.80 -26.68 -27.82
N ASP A 5 -16.05 -26.53 -27.36
CA ASP A 5 -16.55 -25.35 -26.64
C ASP A 5 -15.97 -25.17 -25.21
N TRP A 6 -14.69 -25.51 -24.99
CA TRP A 6 -14.02 -25.41 -23.67
C TRP A 6 -13.91 -23.97 -23.15
N HIS A 7 -14.09 -22.98 -24.02
CA HIS A 7 -14.04 -21.57 -23.63
C HIS A 7 -15.14 -21.20 -22.62
N HIS A 8 -16.34 -21.77 -22.77
CA HIS A 8 -17.46 -21.51 -21.86
C HIS A 8 -17.27 -22.12 -20.45
N PRO A 9 -16.96 -23.42 -20.29
CA PRO A 9 -16.72 -24.02 -18.97
C PRO A 9 -15.46 -23.46 -18.30
N LEU A 10 -14.41 -23.12 -19.05
CA LEU A 10 -13.21 -22.48 -18.47
C LEU A 10 -13.54 -21.09 -17.91
N SER A 11 -14.28 -20.27 -18.67
CA SER A 11 -14.69 -18.94 -18.21
C SER A 11 -15.58 -19.02 -16.96
N LEU A 12 -16.52 -19.98 -16.94
CA LEU A 12 -17.35 -20.23 -15.76
C LEU A 12 -16.52 -20.68 -14.55
N LEU A 13 -15.51 -21.53 -14.75
CA LEU A 13 -14.62 -21.97 -13.68
C LEU A 13 -13.80 -20.81 -13.13
N LEU A 14 -13.29 -19.93 -13.99
CA LEU A 14 -12.55 -18.73 -13.58
C LEU A 14 -13.43 -17.75 -12.80
N ILE A 15 -14.68 -17.53 -13.26
CA ILE A 15 -15.67 -16.71 -12.55
C ILE A 15 -16.00 -17.34 -11.20
N TRP A 16 -16.24 -18.64 -11.16
CA TRP A 16 -16.52 -19.35 -9.91
C TRP A 16 -15.34 -19.24 -8.94
N ALA A 17 -14.11 -19.46 -9.41
CA ALA A 17 -12.91 -19.32 -8.59
C ALA A 17 -12.72 -17.89 -8.07
N LEU A 18 -12.96 -16.88 -8.91
CA LEU A 18 -12.97 -15.47 -8.50
C LEU A 18 -14.00 -15.23 -7.39
N VAL A 19 -15.24 -15.67 -7.59
CA VAL A 19 -16.35 -15.47 -6.64
C VAL A 19 -16.03 -16.14 -5.31
N VAL A 20 -15.57 -17.40 -5.31
CA VAL A 20 -15.23 -18.13 -4.08
C VAL A 20 -14.11 -17.44 -3.29
N ASN A 21 -13.15 -16.81 -3.98
CA ASN A 21 -12.05 -16.11 -3.31
C ASN A 21 -12.40 -14.69 -2.86
N ILE A 22 -13.28 -13.96 -3.56
CA ILE A 22 -13.64 -12.58 -3.20
C ILE A 22 -14.80 -12.50 -2.20
N LEU A 23 -15.76 -13.44 -2.28
CA LEU A 23 -16.98 -13.38 -1.51
C LEU A 23 -16.73 -13.31 0.01
N PRO A 24 -15.80 -14.10 0.60
CA PRO A 24 -15.49 -13.97 2.03
C PRO A 24 -15.07 -12.56 2.43
N SER A 25 -14.28 -11.85 1.60
CA SER A 25 -13.85 -10.47 1.86
C SER A 25 -15.00 -9.45 1.78
N MET A 26 -16.07 -9.76 1.05
CA MET A 26 -17.26 -8.92 0.94
C MET A 26 -18.25 -9.12 2.09
N LEU A 27 -18.15 -10.21 2.86
CA LEU A 27 -19.05 -10.48 3.98
C LEU A 27 -18.73 -9.53 5.15
N PRO A 28 -19.74 -8.92 5.80
CA PRO A 28 -19.53 -7.96 6.88
C PRO A 28 -19.02 -8.63 8.18
N TRP A 29 -19.29 -9.91 8.38
CA TRP A 29 -18.88 -10.68 9.57
C TRP A 29 -17.59 -11.46 9.39
N ALA A 30 -17.02 -11.51 8.18
CA ALA A 30 -15.77 -12.23 7.98
C ALA A 30 -14.65 -11.50 8.73
N PRO A 31 -13.83 -12.21 9.53
CA PRO A 31 -12.69 -11.60 10.20
C PRO A 31 -11.69 -11.13 9.14
N LYS A 32 -11.56 -9.80 9.01
CA LYS A 32 -10.64 -9.16 8.08
C LYS A 32 -9.40 -8.79 8.87
N TYR A 33 -8.36 -9.60 8.74
CA TYR A 33 -7.02 -9.21 9.19
C TYR A 33 -6.46 -8.31 8.09
N ASN A 34 -6.42 -7.00 8.36
CA ASN A 34 -6.20 -5.88 7.42
C ASN A 34 -5.35 -6.20 6.17
N GLY A 35 -5.69 -5.55 5.04
CA GLY A 35 -4.79 -5.33 3.91
C GLY A 35 -5.09 -6.05 2.59
N VAL A 36 -4.32 -5.64 1.56
CA VAL A 36 -4.42 -6.17 0.18
C VAL A 36 -4.11 -7.67 0.09
N ARG A 37 -3.42 -8.25 1.08
CA ARG A 37 -3.02 -9.68 1.06
C ARG A 37 -4.20 -10.63 0.98
N LEU A 38 -5.33 -10.27 1.58
CA LEU A 38 -6.55 -11.07 1.51
C LEU A 38 -7.11 -11.15 0.08
N PHE A 39 -6.74 -10.22 -0.80
CA PHE A 39 -7.12 -10.19 -2.21
C PHE A 39 -6.04 -10.79 -3.13
N LEU A 40 -4.88 -11.24 -2.61
CA LEU A 40 -3.87 -11.88 -3.45
C LEU A 40 -4.41 -13.06 -4.28
N PRO A 41 -5.27 -13.93 -3.73
CA PRO A 41 -5.80 -15.07 -4.47
C PRO A 41 -6.69 -14.71 -5.66
N ILE A 42 -7.27 -13.50 -5.72
CA ILE A 42 -8.19 -13.12 -6.81
C ILE A 42 -7.46 -12.65 -8.07
N PHE A 43 -6.22 -12.15 -7.96
CA PHE A 43 -5.51 -11.55 -9.09
C PHE A 43 -5.28 -12.50 -10.28
N PRO A 44 -4.88 -13.78 -10.10
CA PRO A 44 -4.71 -14.69 -11.24
C PRO A 44 -5.99 -14.88 -12.05
N TYR A 45 -7.14 -14.99 -11.38
CA TYR A 45 -8.44 -15.15 -12.02
C TYR A 45 -8.88 -13.86 -12.73
N LEU A 46 -8.68 -12.70 -12.09
CA LEU A 46 -8.93 -11.40 -12.72
C LEU A 46 -8.07 -11.20 -13.97
N ALA A 47 -6.78 -11.55 -13.91
CA ALA A 47 -5.87 -11.43 -15.05
C ALA A 47 -6.29 -12.35 -16.22
N ALA A 48 -6.67 -13.60 -15.92
CA ALA A 48 -7.16 -14.53 -16.93
C ALA A 48 -8.47 -14.05 -17.57
N LEU A 49 -9.43 -13.58 -16.77
CA LEU A 49 -10.70 -13.04 -17.26
C LEU A 49 -10.50 -11.75 -18.08
N ALA A 50 -9.59 -10.87 -17.66
CA ALA A 50 -9.22 -9.68 -18.43
C ALA A 50 -8.62 -10.05 -19.80
N GLY A 51 -7.75 -11.07 -19.84
CA GLY A 51 -7.20 -11.60 -21.08
C GLY A 51 -8.26 -12.19 -22.02
N ILE A 52 -9.21 -12.98 -21.49
CA ILE A 52 -10.35 -13.52 -22.24
C ILE A 52 -11.20 -12.36 -22.78
N GLY A 53 -11.56 -11.39 -21.95
CA GLY A 53 -12.35 -10.22 -22.34
C GLY A 53 -11.68 -9.40 -23.43
N ALA A 54 -10.37 -9.14 -23.31
CA ALA A 54 -9.58 -8.47 -24.35
C ALA A 54 -9.61 -9.27 -25.67
N GLY A 55 -9.43 -10.59 -25.60
CA GLY A 55 -9.53 -11.48 -26.76
C GLY A 55 -10.89 -11.40 -27.44
N CYS A 56 -11.99 -11.46 -26.68
CA CYS A 56 -13.35 -11.33 -27.20
C CYS A 56 -13.58 -9.98 -27.89
N ILE A 57 -13.10 -8.88 -27.30
CA ILE A 57 -13.19 -7.53 -27.89
C ILE A 57 -12.42 -7.47 -29.21
N ILE A 58 -11.18 -7.96 -29.23
CA ILE A 58 -10.33 -7.97 -30.43
C ILE A 58 -10.97 -8.81 -31.55
N SER A 59 -11.41 -10.03 -31.23
CA SER A 59 -12.09 -10.90 -32.20
C SER A 59 -13.40 -10.30 -32.71
N GLY A 60 -14.17 -9.64 -31.84
CA GLY A 60 -15.40 -8.94 -32.21
C GLY A 60 -15.13 -7.76 -33.16
N LEU A 61 -14.10 -6.97 -32.88
CA LEU A 61 -13.62 -5.89 -33.75
C LEU A 61 -13.15 -6.45 -35.11
N GLN A 62 -12.37 -7.52 -35.12
CA GLN A 62 -11.92 -8.19 -36.36
C GLN A 62 -13.10 -8.67 -37.21
N LYS A 63 -14.12 -9.28 -36.59
CA LYS A 63 -15.31 -9.74 -37.30
C LYS A 63 -16.14 -8.59 -37.88
N ARG A 64 -16.25 -7.46 -37.16
CA ARG A 64 -17.03 -6.29 -37.61
C ARG A 64 -16.31 -5.44 -38.65
N LEU A 65 -14.99 -5.34 -38.56
CA LEU A 65 -14.16 -4.51 -39.45
C LEU A 65 -13.56 -5.33 -40.61
N GLY A 66 -13.70 -6.66 -40.60
CA GLY A 66 -13.23 -7.58 -41.65
C GLY A 66 -11.70 -7.55 -41.84
N GLU A 67 -11.24 -8.03 -42.99
CA GLU A 67 -9.82 -8.02 -43.41
C GLU A 67 -9.19 -6.61 -43.43
N GLN A 68 -10.02 -5.56 -43.44
CA GLN A 68 -9.56 -4.18 -43.42
C GLN A 68 -8.79 -3.84 -42.14
N MET A 69 -9.09 -4.46 -40.99
CA MET A 69 -8.35 -4.19 -39.75
C MET A 69 -6.96 -4.85 -39.75
N SER A 70 -6.83 -6.08 -40.27
CA SER A 70 -5.53 -6.76 -40.37
C SER A 70 -4.62 -6.04 -41.36
N ALA A 71 -5.16 -5.67 -42.54
CA ALA A 71 -4.43 -4.88 -43.53
C ALA A 71 -4.04 -3.49 -43.02
N ARG A 72 -4.90 -2.83 -42.23
CA ARG A 72 -4.60 -1.53 -41.60
C ARG A 72 -3.55 -1.62 -40.50
N ILE A 73 -3.55 -2.69 -39.71
CA ILE A 73 -2.48 -2.93 -38.73
C ILE A 73 -1.17 -3.11 -39.49
N ASP A 74 -1.12 -3.94 -40.54
CA ASP A 74 0.08 -4.16 -41.35
C ASP A 74 0.61 -2.90 -42.03
N GLN A 75 -0.27 -2.00 -42.44
CA GLN A 75 0.08 -0.66 -42.96
C GLN A 75 0.45 0.34 -41.85
N PHE A 76 0.19 0.03 -40.58
CA PHE A 76 0.47 0.92 -39.46
C PHE A 76 1.99 1.03 -39.25
N PRO A 77 2.56 2.24 -39.30
CA PRO A 77 4.00 2.43 -39.33
C PRO A 77 4.64 1.83 -38.07
N LEU A 78 5.72 1.06 -38.26
CA LEU A 78 6.44 0.38 -37.16
C LEU A 78 6.77 1.33 -36.01
N LYS A 79 7.19 2.57 -36.33
CA LYS A 79 7.48 3.61 -35.34
C LYS A 79 6.30 3.90 -34.40
N LEU A 80 5.08 3.91 -34.93
CA LEU A 80 3.88 4.20 -34.14
C LEU A 80 3.47 2.99 -33.28
N ARG A 81 3.62 1.76 -33.80
CA ARG A 81 3.43 0.55 -33.00
C ARG A 81 4.41 0.49 -31.83
N VAL A 82 5.69 0.74 -32.09
CA VAL A 82 6.74 0.82 -31.07
C VAL A 82 6.43 1.93 -30.07
N GLY A 83 6.00 3.11 -30.56
CA GLY A 83 5.58 4.22 -29.71
C GLY A 83 4.43 3.85 -28.77
N MET A 84 3.40 3.15 -29.27
CA MET A 84 2.27 2.68 -28.45
C MET A 84 2.72 1.68 -27.38
N VAL A 85 3.58 0.72 -27.73
CA VAL A 85 4.15 -0.22 -26.76
C VAL A 85 4.98 0.53 -25.71
N ALA A 86 5.79 1.51 -26.12
CA ALA A 86 6.57 2.32 -25.20
C ALA A 86 5.68 3.11 -24.23
N VAL A 87 4.60 3.73 -24.72
CA VAL A 87 3.61 4.42 -23.86
C VAL A 87 2.98 3.44 -22.88
N LEU A 88 2.58 2.24 -23.32
CA LEU A 88 2.04 1.21 -22.43
C LEU A 88 3.05 0.80 -21.36
N LEU A 89 4.32 0.61 -21.71
CA LEU A 89 5.36 0.29 -20.73
C LEU A 89 5.56 1.42 -19.71
N VAL A 90 5.54 2.68 -20.16
CA VAL A 90 5.61 3.83 -19.25
C VAL A 90 4.43 3.83 -18.28
N LEU A 91 3.20 3.57 -18.77
CA LEU A 91 2.01 3.48 -17.92
C LEU A 91 2.06 2.32 -16.92
N LEU A 92 2.81 1.25 -17.22
CA LEU A 92 3.00 0.12 -16.30
C LEU A 92 4.11 0.37 -15.26
N ILE A 93 5.17 1.09 -15.63
CA ILE A 93 6.34 1.33 -14.77
C ILE A 93 6.14 2.55 -13.87
N GLN A 94 5.47 3.59 -14.36
CA GLN A 94 5.28 4.85 -13.62
C GLN A 94 4.65 4.65 -12.24
N PRO A 95 3.60 3.82 -12.05
CA PRO A 95 3.03 3.55 -10.74
C PRO A 95 4.04 2.98 -9.73
N VAL A 96 4.93 2.10 -10.18
CA VAL A 96 5.99 1.51 -9.35
C VAL A 96 7.01 2.59 -8.97
N GLY A 97 7.39 3.44 -9.92
CA GLY A 97 8.31 4.53 -9.68
C GLY A 97 7.78 5.59 -8.72
N VAL A 98 6.52 6.01 -8.89
CA VAL A 98 5.90 7.04 -8.05
C VAL A 98 5.64 6.54 -6.64
N SER A 99 5.28 5.27 -6.47
CA SER A 99 5.06 4.71 -5.14
C SER A 99 6.34 4.26 -4.44
N HIS A 100 7.47 4.11 -5.12
CA HIS A 100 8.72 3.66 -4.48
C HIS A 100 9.24 4.68 -3.44
N PRO A 101 9.70 4.24 -2.25
CA PRO A 101 9.78 2.84 -1.78
C PRO A 101 8.49 2.30 -1.12
N PHE A 102 7.47 3.14 -1.01
CA PHE A 102 6.18 2.86 -0.36
C PHE A 102 5.18 2.15 -1.28
N GLY A 103 5.57 1.00 -1.86
CA GLY A 103 4.71 0.24 -2.78
C GLY A 103 3.35 -0.17 -2.18
N MET A 104 3.27 -0.27 -0.84
CA MET A 104 2.03 -0.58 -0.11
C MET A 104 1.10 0.63 0.08
N SER A 105 1.58 1.83 -0.27
CA SER A 105 0.84 3.09 -0.19
C SER A 105 0.34 3.55 -1.57
N TYR A 106 0.44 2.70 -2.60
CA TYR A 106 -0.03 3.03 -3.94
C TYR A 106 -1.56 2.99 -4.04
N TYR A 107 -2.10 4.07 -4.59
CA TYR A 107 -3.48 4.20 -5.00
C TYR A 107 -3.52 4.72 -6.43
N THR A 108 -4.53 4.29 -7.19
CA THR A 108 -4.64 4.66 -8.60
C THR A 108 -4.85 6.17 -8.76
N GLU A 109 -4.33 6.73 -9.86
CA GLU A 109 -4.55 8.14 -10.21
C GLU A 109 -6.03 8.52 -10.36
N PHE A 110 -6.92 7.55 -10.64
CA PHE A 110 -8.36 7.76 -10.73
C PHE A 110 -8.98 8.35 -9.45
N ILE A 111 -8.45 7.97 -8.28
CA ILE A 111 -8.88 8.53 -6.99
C ILE A 111 -7.96 9.65 -6.50
N GLY A 112 -7.01 10.11 -7.32
CA GLY A 112 -6.04 11.15 -6.99
C GLY A 112 -4.82 10.65 -6.21
N GLY A 113 -4.43 9.38 -6.41
CA GLY A 113 -3.27 8.78 -5.74
C GLY A 113 -3.46 8.64 -4.23
N THR A 114 -2.36 8.50 -3.49
CA THR A 114 -2.37 8.28 -2.03
C THR A 114 -3.03 9.43 -1.27
N GLY A 115 -2.75 10.68 -1.65
CA GLY A 115 -3.39 11.86 -1.06
C GLY A 115 -4.89 11.91 -1.31
N GLY A 116 -5.34 11.46 -2.49
CA GLY A 116 -6.75 11.35 -2.80
C GLY A 116 -7.45 10.23 -2.02
N ALA A 117 -6.81 9.08 -1.87
CA ALA A 117 -7.30 8.00 -1.02
C ALA A 117 -7.48 8.46 0.45
N LEU A 118 -6.51 9.19 0.99
CA LEU A 118 -6.61 9.75 2.33
C LEU A 118 -7.79 10.72 2.47
N ARG A 119 -8.03 11.60 1.48
CA ARG A 119 -9.20 12.50 1.47
C ARG A 119 -10.53 11.76 1.43
N LEU A 120 -10.56 10.55 0.89
CA LEU A 120 -11.72 9.67 0.87
C LEU A 120 -11.85 8.83 2.17
N GLY A 121 -10.98 9.03 3.15
CA GLY A 121 -10.98 8.30 4.42
C GLY A 121 -10.36 6.91 4.33
N MET A 122 -9.56 6.63 3.29
CA MET A 122 -8.82 5.37 3.17
C MET A 122 -7.48 5.47 3.92
N GLU A 123 -6.96 4.33 4.37
CA GLU A 123 -5.64 4.28 5.00
C GLU A 123 -4.53 4.54 3.97
N PRO A 124 -3.64 5.53 4.17
CA PRO A 124 -2.63 5.88 3.19
C PRO A 124 -1.47 4.88 3.15
N THR A 125 -1.29 4.08 4.20
CA THR A 125 -0.26 3.02 4.28
C THR A 125 -0.82 1.78 5.00
N TYR A 126 -0.08 0.68 4.95
CA TYR A 126 -0.52 -0.62 5.45
C TYR A 126 0.51 -1.39 6.31
N TRP A 127 1.81 -1.33 6.00
CA TRP A 127 2.84 -2.15 6.63
C TRP A 127 4.07 -1.34 7.07
N GLY A 128 5.14 -1.99 7.53
CA GLY A 128 6.28 -1.35 8.18
C GLY A 128 7.30 -0.64 7.29
N ASP A 129 7.02 -0.41 6.01
CA ASP A 129 7.90 0.35 5.11
C ASP A 129 8.08 1.80 5.58
N THR A 130 7.03 2.40 6.16
CA THR A 130 7.10 3.75 6.72
C THR A 130 7.98 3.83 7.97
N TYR A 131 8.01 2.80 8.81
CA TYR A 131 8.94 2.72 9.94
C TYR A 131 10.39 2.69 9.48
N HIS A 132 10.68 1.96 8.40
CA HIS A 132 12.04 1.93 7.86
C HIS A 132 12.47 3.34 7.40
N ALA A 133 11.63 4.04 6.64
CA ALA A 133 11.91 5.40 6.20
C ALA A 133 12.07 6.38 7.37
N ALA A 134 11.18 6.31 8.38
CA ALA A 134 11.27 7.13 9.58
C ALA A 134 12.56 6.84 10.37
N MET A 135 12.95 5.57 10.50
CA MET A 135 14.18 5.18 11.19
C MET A 135 15.43 5.67 10.45
N GLN A 136 15.46 5.64 9.11
CA GLN A 136 16.55 6.25 8.33
C GLN A 136 16.75 7.74 8.66
N TRP A 137 15.68 8.45 9.03
CA TRP A 137 15.76 9.84 9.49
C TRP A 137 16.22 9.96 10.95
N VAL A 138 15.77 9.07 11.85
CA VAL A 138 16.09 9.07 13.28
C VAL A 138 17.53 8.66 13.56
N LEU A 139 17.99 7.54 12.99
CA LEU A 139 19.30 6.92 13.23
C LEU A 139 20.50 7.89 13.19
N PRO A 140 20.63 8.83 12.22
CA PRO A 140 21.76 9.76 12.19
C PRO A 140 21.69 10.88 13.24
N LYS A 141 20.52 11.14 13.83
CA LYS A 141 20.27 12.25 14.78
C LYS A 141 20.21 11.78 16.23
N ALA A 142 19.78 10.54 16.45
CA ALA A 142 19.64 9.98 17.78
C ALA A 142 21.01 9.78 18.46
N PRO A 143 21.18 10.26 19.70
CA PRO A 143 22.29 9.88 20.57
C PRO A 143 22.41 8.35 20.74
N SER A 144 23.62 7.89 21.08
CA SER A 144 23.78 6.49 21.49
C SER A 144 23.03 6.24 22.79
N GLY A 145 22.31 5.12 22.87
CA GLY A 145 21.46 4.78 24.02
C GLY A 145 20.01 5.25 23.88
N SER A 146 19.66 5.96 22.80
CA SER A 146 18.29 6.44 22.60
C SER A 146 17.29 5.31 22.39
N THR A 147 16.07 5.55 22.87
CA THR A 147 14.93 4.66 22.72
C THR A 147 13.93 5.24 21.72
N VAL A 148 13.51 4.43 20.74
CA VAL A 148 12.50 4.79 19.75
C VAL A 148 11.26 3.96 20.00
N TRP A 149 10.16 4.61 20.33
CA TRP A 149 8.86 3.96 20.46
C TRP A 149 8.11 3.95 19.14
N ILE A 150 7.41 2.86 18.85
CA ILE A 150 6.49 2.76 17.70
C ILE A 150 5.09 2.37 18.13
N ASN A 151 4.07 2.87 17.42
CA ASN A 151 2.67 2.69 17.83
C ASN A 151 2.10 1.30 17.58
N VAL A 152 2.72 0.46 16.76
CA VAL A 152 2.23 -0.89 16.48
C VAL A 152 3.17 -1.94 17.09
N PRO A 153 2.83 -2.53 18.25
CA PRO A 153 3.72 -3.45 18.98
C PRO A 153 4.17 -4.67 18.17
N GLY A 154 3.30 -5.20 17.32
CA GLY A 154 3.62 -6.34 16.44
C GLY A 154 4.76 -6.07 15.45
N PHE A 155 5.14 -4.80 15.26
CA PHE A 155 6.25 -4.42 14.38
C PHE A 155 7.56 -4.14 15.11
N ALA A 156 7.58 -4.05 16.44
CA ALA A 156 8.77 -3.57 17.17
C ALA A 156 9.99 -4.44 16.85
N SER A 157 9.84 -5.77 16.95
CA SER A 157 10.89 -6.73 16.61
C SER A 157 11.27 -6.74 15.14
N THR A 158 10.36 -6.34 14.25
CA THR A 158 10.59 -6.29 12.81
C THR A 158 11.34 -5.02 12.43
N VAL A 159 10.95 -3.88 13.00
CA VAL A 159 11.69 -2.61 12.88
C VAL A 159 13.07 -2.77 13.52
N GLU A 160 13.14 -3.46 14.65
CA GLU A 160 14.40 -3.88 15.24
C GLU A 160 15.16 -4.74 14.24
N LEU A 161 14.68 -5.91 13.79
CA LEU A 161 15.40 -6.77 12.84
C LEU A 161 15.85 -6.08 11.54
N TYR A 162 14.99 -5.27 10.90
CA TYR A 162 15.32 -4.53 9.69
C TYR A 162 16.32 -3.39 9.93
N ASN A 163 16.43 -2.87 11.15
CA ASN A 163 17.38 -1.81 11.53
C ASN A 163 18.55 -2.30 12.42
N VAL A 164 18.49 -3.50 12.98
CA VAL A 164 19.35 -4.01 14.06
C VAL A 164 20.21 -5.13 13.53
N LYS A 165 21.24 -4.66 12.84
CA LYS A 165 22.67 -4.96 13.08
C LYS A 165 23.55 -4.23 12.06
N ALA A 166 22.97 -3.60 11.03
CA ALA A 166 23.71 -2.96 9.96
C ALA A 166 24.04 -1.46 10.18
N TYR A 167 23.25 -0.69 10.96
CA TYR A 167 23.36 0.79 10.93
C TYR A 167 23.88 1.48 12.21
N ARG A 168 23.41 1.16 13.43
CA ARG A 168 24.04 1.65 14.69
C ARG A 168 23.71 0.75 15.89
N PRO A 169 24.69 0.03 16.47
CA PRO A 169 24.49 -0.60 17.78
C PRO A 169 24.26 0.48 18.84
N GLY A 170 23.18 0.36 19.63
CA GLY A 170 22.89 1.26 20.75
C GLY A 170 21.58 2.05 20.67
N ILE A 171 20.76 1.88 19.64
CA ILE A 171 19.38 2.41 19.61
C ILE A 171 18.43 1.26 19.90
N ALA A 172 17.58 1.40 20.91
CA ALA A 172 16.57 0.42 21.27
C ALA A 172 15.23 0.78 20.62
N VAL A 173 14.49 -0.22 20.13
CA VAL A 173 13.12 -0.05 19.63
C VAL A 173 12.17 -0.63 20.65
N THR A 174 11.17 0.16 21.08
CA THR A 174 10.14 -0.25 22.03
C THR A 174 8.75 -0.02 21.46
N ALA A 175 7.75 -0.60 22.11
CA ALA A 175 6.34 -0.39 21.77
C ALA A 175 5.46 -0.70 22.99
N GLY A 176 4.17 -0.35 22.89
CA GLY A 176 3.19 -0.54 23.96
C GLY A 176 3.22 0.59 24.99
N ASP A 177 2.18 0.65 25.81
CA ASP A 177 1.87 1.83 26.63
C ASP A 177 2.92 2.13 27.70
N GLU A 178 3.51 1.09 28.28
CA GLU A 178 4.47 1.21 29.38
C GLU A 178 5.75 1.96 28.99
N THR A 179 6.11 1.96 27.71
CA THR A 179 7.40 2.48 27.23
C THR A 179 7.28 3.79 26.45
N ARG A 180 6.07 4.25 26.11
CA ARG A 180 5.87 5.46 25.28
C ARG A 180 6.26 6.76 25.97
N GLY A 181 6.11 6.82 27.30
CA GLY A 181 6.42 8.02 28.10
C GLY A 181 7.90 8.23 28.41
N SER A 182 8.76 7.25 28.14
CA SER A 182 10.20 7.30 28.40
C SER A 182 11.06 7.21 27.13
N ALA A 183 10.43 7.20 25.95
CA ALA A 183 11.13 7.14 24.68
C ALA A 183 11.60 8.53 24.23
N ASP A 184 12.80 8.60 23.64
CA ASP A 184 13.37 9.85 23.12
C ASP A 184 12.71 10.26 21.78
N PHE A 185 12.26 9.27 21.01
CA PHE A 185 11.56 9.47 19.75
C PHE A 185 10.32 8.58 19.68
N LEU A 186 9.25 9.09 19.10
CA LEU A 186 8.03 8.34 18.85
C LEU A 186 7.74 8.33 17.36
N ILE A 187 7.55 7.15 16.77
CA ILE A 187 7.15 7.00 15.38
C ILE A 187 5.71 6.51 15.33
N ILE A 188 4.83 7.34 14.76
CA ILE A 188 3.42 7.03 14.56
C ILE A 188 3.20 6.71 13.08
N GLN A 189 2.83 5.48 12.76
CA GLN A 189 2.37 5.11 11.44
C GLN A 189 0.93 5.61 11.22
N HIS A 190 0.67 6.24 10.06
CA HIS A 190 -0.66 6.72 9.69
C HIS A 190 -1.55 5.60 9.19
N LYS A 191 -1.97 4.74 10.11
CA LYS A 191 -2.86 3.61 9.84
C LYS A 191 -3.98 3.62 10.86
N GLN A 192 -5.11 4.19 10.46
CA GLN A 192 -6.22 4.55 11.35
C GLN A 192 -6.73 3.35 12.15
N SER A 193 -6.73 2.15 11.58
CA SER A 193 -7.14 0.90 12.24
C SER A 193 -6.17 0.42 13.34
N GLU A 194 -4.95 0.95 13.37
CA GLU A 194 -3.89 0.61 14.34
C GLU A 194 -3.42 1.84 15.13
N MET A 195 -4.17 2.94 15.07
CA MET A 195 -3.96 4.12 15.90
C MET A 195 -4.93 4.09 17.08
N ASP A 196 -4.37 3.84 18.26
CA ASP A 196 -5.07 4.05 19.52
C ASP A 196 -5.32 5.55 19.77
N ASP A 197 -6.04 5.86 20.84
CA ASP A 197 -6.42 7.24 21.17
C ASP A 197 -5.19 8.12 21.45
N PHE A 198 -4.11 7.54 21.99
CA PHE A 198 -2.82 8.24 22.13
C PHE A 198 -2.23 8.62 20.77
N ALA A 199 -2.04 7.65 19.87
CA ALA A 199 -1.43 7.88 18.57
C ALA A 199 -2.26 8.87 17.73
N ARG A 200 -3.58 8.77 17.81
CA ARG A 200 -4.50 9.70 17.13
C ARG A 200 -4.37 11.12 17.69
N HIS A 201 -4.43 11.27 19.02
CA HIS A 201 -4.32 12.57 19.66
C HIS A 201 -2.96 13.23 19.39
N LEU A 202 -1.87 12.47 19.45
CA LEU A 202 -0.54 12.98 19.15
C LEU A 202 -0.38 13.36 17.67
N ALA A 203 -0.92 12.58 16.74
CA ALA A 203 -0.88 12.91 15.32
C ALA A 203 -1.68 14.19 14.98
N GLU A 204 -2.76 14.46 15.70
CA GLU A 204 -3.61 15.64 15.50
C GLU A 204 -3.06 16.91 16.16
N ASN A 205 -2.42 16.79 17.33
CA ASN A 205 -2.06 17.94 18.17
C ASN A 205 -0.55 18.16 18.33
N GLY A 206 0.27 17.14 18.03
CA GLY A 206 1.73 17.21 18.15
C GLY A 206 2.41 17.97 17.03
N THR A 207 3.65 18.37 17.26
CA THR A 207 4.49 19.00 16.22
C THR A 207 5.54 17.99 15.74
N PRO A 208 5.33 17.31 14.60
CA PRO A 208 6.26 16.30 14.15
C PRO A 208 7.62 16.91 13.81
N LEU A 209 8.69 16.29 14.29
CA LEU A 209 10.06 16.59 13.87
C LEU A 209 10.29 16.21 12.40
N HIS A 210 9.59 15.17 11.94
CA HIS A 210 9.66 14.69 10.57
C HIS A 210 8.36 13.99 10.16
N VAL A 211 8.03 14.12 8.88
CA VAL A 211 6.88 13.46 8.26
C VAL A 211 7.40 12.65 7.07
N VAL A 212 7.12 11.36 7.08
CA VAL A 212 7.27 10.51 5.90
C VAL A 212 6.02 10.70 5.06
N GLU A 213 6.15 11.19 3.84
CA GLU A 213 5.01 11.53 2.99
C GLU A 213 5.08 10.88 1.60
N LEU A 214 3.91 10.65 1.00
CA LEU A 214 3.76 10.26 -0.40
C LEU A 214 2.54 10.93 -1.00
N GLY A 215 2.73 11.67 -2.11
CA GLY A 215 1.61 12.30 -2.84
C GLY A 215 0.77 13.24 -1.96
N GLY A 216 1.42 13.93 -1.01
CA GLY A 216 0.77 14.82 -0.04
C GLY A 216 0.03 14.11 1.10
N ALA A 217 0.10 12.78 1.20
CA ALA A 217 -0.39 12.03 2.35
C ALA A 217 0.76 11.77 3.34
N PRO A 218 0.63 12.15 4.63
CA PRO A 218 1.53 11.67 5.66
C PRO A 218 1.32 10.17 5.84
N LEU A 219 2.41 9.40 5.76
CA LEU A 219 2.43 7.95 5.96
C LEU A 219 2.93 7.56 7.35
N ALA A 220 3.82 8.38 7.93
CA ALA A 220 4.24 8.29 9.31
C ALA A 220 4.76 9.64 9.82
N TRP A 221 4.71 9.82 11.13
CA TRP A 221 5.24 10.98 11.83
C TRP A 221 6.31 10.55 12.83
N VAL A 222 7.32 11.41 13.01
CA VAL A 222 8.33 11.27 14.05
C VAL A 222 8.18 12.45 15.01
N PHE A 223 7.98 12.17 16.29
CA PHE A 223 7.91 13.16 17.36
C PHE A 223 9.11 13.03 18.30
N SER A 224 9.42 14.13 18.99
CA SER A 224 10.32 14.09 20.14
C SER A 224 9.59 13.56 21.36
N GLY A 225 10.26 12.78 22.21
CA GLY A 225 9.74 12.43 23.54
C GLY A 225 9.50 13.64 24.44
N ASP A 226 10.23 14.72 24.22
CA ASP A 226 10.10 15.99 24.96
C ASP A 226 8.96 16.88 24.42
N ASP A 227 8.28 16.50 23.34
CA ASP A 227 7.13 17.26 22.82
C ASP A 227 6.03 17.31 23.89
N PRO A 228 5.60 18.51 24.34
CA PRO A 228 4.53 18.64 25.33
C PRO A 228 3.23 17.91 24.94
N ALA A 229 2.97 17.75 23.65
CA ALA A 229 1.83 17.01 23.14
C ALA A 229 1.89 15.50 23.43
N VAL A 230 3.08 14.92 23.63
CA VAL A 230 3.24 13.51 24.05
C VAL A 230 2.65 13.32 25.44
N LYS A 231 2.98 14.21 26.38
CA LYS A 231 2.40 14.16 27.72
C LYS A 231 0.89 14.36 27.69
N GLY A 232 0.42 15.34 26.91
CA GLY A 232 -1.02 15.58 26.72
C GLY A 232 -1.75 14.36 26.13
N ALA A 233 -1.15 13.69 25.15
CA ALA A 233 -1.70 12.47 24.56
C ALA A 233 -1.73 11.31 25.56
N ILE A 234 -0.71 11.16 26.42
CA ILE A 234 -0.68 10.13 27.48
C ILE A 234 -1.83 10.37 28.46
N GLU A 235 -2.01 11.61 28.92
CA GLU A 235 -3.09 12.00 29.82
C GLU A 235 -4.47 11.78 29.18
N TYR A 236 -4.63 12.16 27.90
CA TYR A 236 -5.86 11.95 27.15
C TYR A 236 -6.24 10.46 27.07
N ALA A 237 -5.29 9.61 26.66
CA ALA A 237 -5.53 8.18 26.51
C ALA A 237 -5.82 7.47 27.85
N ALA A 238 -5.40 8.02 28.99
CA ALA A 238 -5.74 7.49 30.31
C ALA A 238 -7.19 7.81 30.74
N THR A 239 -7.90 8.68 30.01
CA THR A 239 -9.27 9.12 30.32
C THR A 239 -10.34 8.54 29.39
N GLN A 240 -9.94 7.81 28.34
CA GLN A 240 -10.84 7.09 27.43
C GLN A 240 -11.06 5.65 27.93
#